data_AF-A0A2A3JZL0-F1
#
_entry.id   AF-A0A2A3JZL0-F1
#
_cell.length_a   1.000
_cell.length_b   1.000
_cell.length_c   1.000
_cell.angle_alpha   90.00
_cell.angle_beta   90.00
_cell.angle_gamma   90.00
#
_symmetry.space_group_name_H-M   'P 1'
#
loop_
_entity.id
_entity.type
_entity.pdbx_description
1 polymer ?
#
loop_
_entity_poly.entity_id
_entity_poly.type
_entity_poly.pdbx_seq_one_letter_code
_entity_poly.pdbx_strand_id
1 'polypeptide(L)' 'MDTYSALRHFADSWGLLLMFLFFLGMVIWIFRPGSKRTHDDAASIPLRNDTAPAAARVPEAPAQK' A
#
# COMPACT_ATOMS: atom_id res chain seq x y z
N MET A 1 -4.79 -18.71 46.48
CA MET A 1 -3.70 -18.43 45.53
C MET A 1 -3.05 -17.12 45.95
N ASP A 2 -1.74 -17.10 46.22
CA ASP A 2 -1.03 -15.91 46.68
C ASP A 2 -0.79 -14.88 45.56
N THR A 3 -0.79 -13.60 45.89
CA THR A 3 -0.66 -12.45 44.96
C THR A 3 0.58 -12.56 44.07
N TYR A 4 1.68 -13.10 44.60
CA TYR A 4 2.92 -13.33 43.86
C TYR A 4 2.74 -14.31 42.70
N SER A 5 1.95 -15.36 42.89
CA SER A 5 1.66 -16.35 41.83
C SER A 5 0.88 -15.71 40.69
N ALA A 6 -0.09 -14.84 40.99
CA ALA A 6 -0.85 -14.10 39.98
C ALA A 6 0.05 -13.14 39.16
N LEU A 7 0.91 -12.35 39.83
CA LEU A 7 1.86 -11.45 39.15
C LEU A 7 2.88 -12.22 38.31
N ARG A 8 3.36 -13.37 38.80
CA ARG A 8 4.34 -14.21 38.08
C ARG A 8 3.76 -14.81 36.81
N HIS A 9 2.54 -15.35 36.87
CA HIS A 9 1.86 -15.87 35.69
C HIS A 9 1.62 -14.79 34.64
N PHE A 10 1.31 -13.56 35.05
CA PHE A 10 1.17 -12.42 34.16
C PHE A 10 2.53 -12.05 33.51
N ALA A 11 3.59 -11.89 34.31
CA ALA A 11 4.92 -11.50 33.80
C ALA A 11 5.53 -12.53 32.84
N ASP A 12 5.42 -13.83 33.15
CA ASP A 12 5.97 -14.90 32.30
C ASP A 12 5.25 -15.01 30.94
N SER A 13 3.97 -14.63 30.85
CA SER A 13 3.16 -14.80 29.63
C SER A 13 3.11 -13.56 28.75
N TRP A 14 3.27 -12.35 29.31
CA TRP A 14 3.18 -11.09 28.53
C TRP A 14 4.34 -10.85 27.57
N GLY A 15 5.57 -11.22 27.97
CA GLY A 15 6.73 -11.11 27.07
C GLY A 15 6.58 -11.98 25.82
N LEU A 16 6.17 -13.24 26.01
CA LEU A 16 5.89 -14.17 24.91
C LEU A 16 4.72 -13.71 24.04
N LEU A 17 3.65 -13.19 24.66
CA LEU A 17 2.48 -12.69 23.95
C LEU A 17 2.83 -11.50 23.05
N LEU A 18 3.60 -10.54 23.56
CA LEU A 18 4.07 -9.38 22.78
C LEU A 18 4.91 -9.82 21.58
N MET A 19 5.85 -10.76 21.79
CA MET A 19 6.71 -11.26 20.71
C MET A 19 5.89 -11.97 19.63
N PHE A 20 4.90 -12.77 20.02
CA PHE A 20 3.98 -13.44 19.11
C PHE A 20 3.10 -12.48 18.32
N LEU A 21 2.49 -11.50 18.98
CA LEU A 21 1.66 -10.46 18.33
C LEU A 21 2.48 -9.60 17.37
N PHE A 22 3.69 -9.21 17.76
CA PHE A 22 4.61 -8.46 16.90
C PHE A 22 4.97 -9.25 15.64
N PHE A 23 5.30 -10.53 15.81
CA PHE A 23 5.61 -11.42 14.70
C PHE A 23 4.43 -11.53 13.72
N LEU A 24 3.21 -11.80 14.21
CA LEU A 24 2.00 -11.82 13.39
C LEU A 24 1.76 -10.47 12.69
N GLY A 25 1.97 -9.36 13.40
CA GLY A 25 1.87 -8.02 12.84
C GLY A 25 2.81 -7.81 11.66
N MET A 26 4.06 -8.25 11.76
CA MET A 26 5.03 -8.19 10.67
C MET A 26 4.67 -9.10 9.49
N VAL A 27 4.23 -10.32 9.77
CA VAL A 27 3.75 -11.26 8.73
C VAL A 27 2.61 -10.62 7.94
N ILE A 28 1.59 -10.11 8.62
CA ILE A 28 0.43 -9.44 7.99
C ILE A 28 0.88 -8.18 7.21
N TRP A 29 1.84 -7.43 7.74
CA TRP A 29 2.36 -6.23 7.07
C TRP A 29 3.10 -6.56 5.77
N ILE A 30 3.94 -7.61 5.75
CA ILE A 30 4.62 -8.07 4.54
C ILE A 30 3.62 -8.55 3.49
N PHE A 31 2.60 -9.30 3.92
CA PHE A 31 1.57 -9.78 3.00
C PHE A 31 0.55 -8.70 2.62
N ARG A 32 0.59 -7.50 3.22
CA ARG A 32 -0.33 -6.40 2.92
C ARG A 32 -0.18 -6.02 1.43
N PRO A 33 -1.18 -6.29 0.59
CA PRO A 33 -1.13 -5.99 -0.83
C PRO A 33 -1.50 -4.51 -1.07
N GLY A 34 -0.71 -3.56 -0.53
CA GLY A 34 -1.13 -2.16 -0.36
C GLY A 34 -0.80 -1.21 -1.51
N SER A 35 0.17 -1.53 -2.38
CA SER A 35 0.74 -0.53 -3.31
C SER A 35 0.53 -0.85 -4.80
N LYS A 36 -0.31 -1.82 -5.14
CA LYS A 36 -0.52 -2.17 -6.56
C LYS A 36 -1.29 -1.10 -7.33
N ARG A 37 -2.38 -0.58 -6.74
CA ARG A 37 -3.29 0.35 -7.43
C ARG A 37 -2.64 1.69 -7.80
N THR A 38 -1.77 2.24 -6.95
CA THR A 38 -1.13 3.53 -7.23
C THR A 38 -0.02 3.40 -8.28
N HIS A 39 0.72 2.29 -8.28
CA HIS A 39 1.75 2.04 -9.29
C HIS A 39 1.15 1.70 -10.66
N ASP A 40 0.05 0.95 -10.71
CA ASP A 40 -0.66 0.64 -11.95
C ASP A 40 -1.24 1.92 -12.61
N ASP A 41 -1.80 2.83 -11.82
CA ASP A 41 -2.35 4.09 -12.33
C ASP A 41 -1.24 5.01 -12.87
N ALA A 42 -0.10 5.11 -12.17
CA ALA A 42 1.06 5.88 -12.63
C ALA A 42 1.75 5.28 -13.88
N ALA A 43 1.83 3.96 -13.96
CA ALA A 43 2.40 3.25 -15.11
C ALA A 43 1.54 3.40 -16.38
N SER A 44 0.25 3.68 -16.23
CA SER A 44 -0.65 3.93 -17.36
C SER A 44 -0.51 5.33 -17.97
N ILE A 45 0.15 6.29 -17.30
CA ILE A 45 0.28 7.68 -17.76
C ILE A 45 1.00 7.80 -19.12
N PRO A 46 2.12 7.12 -19.39
CA PRO A 46 2.79 7.21 -20.69
C PRO A 46 2.00 6.51 -21.81
N LEU A 47 1.38 5.36 -21.53
CA LEU A 47 0.65 4.51 -22.49
C LEU A 47 -0.76 5.04 -22.83
N ARG A 48 -1.30 5.97 -22.03
CA ARG A 48 -2.63 6.58 -22.23
C ARG A 48 -2.81 7.24 -23.59
N ASN A 49 -1.73 7.66 -24.25
CA ASN A 49 -1.76 8.31 -25.57
C ASN A 49 -1.46 7.36 -26.74
N ASP A 50 -1.19 6.07 -26.51
CA ASP A 50 -0.83 5.15 -27.59
C ASP A 50 -2.05 4.59 -28.34
N THR A 51 -3.26 4.62 -27.73
CA THR A 51 -4.47 3.99 -28.31
C THR A 51 -5.45 4.99 -28.93
N ALA A 52 -5.31 6.29 -28.68
CA ALA A 52 -6.06 7.33 -29.36
C ALA A 52 -5.05 8.23 -30.07
N PRO A 53 -5.00 8.26 -31.43
CA PRO A 53 -4.24 9.31 -32.10
C PRO A 53 -4.76 10.63 -31.55
N ALA A 54 -3.87 11.51 -31.11
CA ALA A 54 -4.21 12.86 -30.69
C ALA A 54 -5.12 13.45 -31.76
N ALA A 55 -6.42 13.44 -31.51
CA ALA A 55 -7.41 13.66 -32.55
C ALA A 55 -7.21 15.09 -33.06
N ALA A 56 -6.63 15.18 -34.25
CA ALA A 56 -6.99 16.15 -35.27
C ALA A 56 -7.21 17.60 -34.78
N ARG A 57 -6.23 18.18 -34.06
CA ARG A 57 -6.13 19.65 -33.94
C ARG A 57 -5.10 20.20 -34.93
N VAL A 58 -5.36 19.99 -36.22
CA VAL A 58 -4.96 20.91 -37.30
C VAL A 58 -6.13 20.87 -38.30
N PRO A 59 -7.03 21.86 -38.24
CA PRO A 59 -7.04 22.91 -39.26
C PRO A 59 -7.39 24.27 -38.61
N GLU A 60 -6.97 25.46 -39.01
CA GLU A 60 -6.47 26.02 -40.26
C GLU A 60 -5.93 27.41 -39.86
N ALA A 61 -4.77 27.81 -40.39
CA ALA A 61 -4.37 29.21 -40.35
C ALA A 61 -4.98 29.90 -41.57
N PRO A 62 -5.86 30.90 -41.42
CA PRO A 62 -6.03 31.88 -42.47
C PRO A 62 -4.99 32.97 -42.24
N ALA A 63 -4.11 33.15 -43.23
CA ALA A 63 -3.38 34.39 -43.41
C ALA A 63 -4.40 35.54 -43.49
N GLN A 64 -4.41 36.41 -42.48
CA GLN A 64 -5.19 37.63 -42.53
C GLN A 64 -4.37 38.68 -43.29
N LYS A 65 -4.98 39.16 -44.37
CA LYS A 65 -4.50 40.20 -45.29
C LYS A 65 -4.36 41.56 -44.60
#